data_AF-A0A529KVB1-F1
#
_entry.id   AF-A0A529KVB1-F1
#
_cell.length_a   1.000
_cell.length_b   1.000
_cell.length_c   1.000
_cell.angle_alpha   90.00
_cell.angle_beta   90.00
_cell.angle_gamma   90.00
#
_symmetry.space_group_name_H-M   'P 1'
#
loop_
_entity.id
_entity.type
_entity.pdbx_description
1 polymer ?
#
loop_
_entity_poly.entity_id
_entity_poly.type
_entity_poly.pdbx_seq_one_letter_code
_entity_poly.pdbx_strand_id
1 'polypeptide(L)'
;ARQASINAGLPKETTAWGLNQVCGSGLRAIALGMQQIATGDAKVIVAGGQESMSLSPHAQHLRAGVKMGDYKMIDTMIKDGLWDAFNGYHMG
;
A
#
# COMPACT_ATOMS: atom_id res chain seq x y z
N ALA A 1 -3.79 -6.52 -3.19
CA ALA A 1 -3.37 -7.91 -3.48
C ALA A 1 -4.54 -8.89 -3.54
N ARG A 2 -5.23 -9.19 -2.43
CA ARG A 2 -6.31 -10.21 -2.43
C ARG A 2 -7.45 -9.94 -3.41
N GLN A 3 -7.97 -8.71 -3.46
CA GLN A 3 -9.02 -8.34 -4.42
C GLN A 3 -8.55 -8.50 -5.87
N ALA A 4 -7.34 -8.02 -6.20
CA ALA A 4 -6.74 -8.19 -7.52
C ALA A 4 -6.57 -9.67 -7.92
N SER A 5 -6.11 -10.51 -6.98
CA SER A 5 -5.96 -11.96 -7.19
C SER A 5 -7.29 -12.65 -7.52
N ILE A 6 -8.35 -12.37 -6.76
CA ILE A 6 -9.68 -12.94 -7.03
C ILE A 6 -10.24 -12.42 -8.37
N ASN A 7 -10.10 -11.12 -8.65
CA ASN A 7 -10.58 -10.53 -9.90
C ASN A 7 -9.82 -11.05 -11.14
N ALA A 8 -8.57 -11.50 -10.96
CA ALA A 8 -7.78 -12.17 -11.99
C ALA A 8 -8.11 -13.67 -12.15
N GLY A 9 -9.09 -14.19 -11.40
CA GLY A 9 -9.55 -15.58 -11.50
C GLY A 9 -8.70 -16.60 -10.73
N LEU A 10 -7.83 -16.16 -9.82
CA LEU A 10 -7.06 -17.10 -8.99
C LEU A 10 -7.99 -17.76 -7.95
N PRO A 11 -7.78 -19.06 -7.62
CA PRO A 11 -8.58 -19.76 -6.62
C PRO A 11 -8.59 -19.04 -5.26
N LYS A 12 -9.70 -19.13 -4.52
CA LYS A 12 -9.83 -18.52 -3.19
C LYS A 12 -8.83 -19.12 -2.17
N GLU A 13 -8.34 -20.32 -2.43
CA GLU A 13 -7.32 -20.99 -1.63
C GLU A 13 -5.95 -20.33 -1.78
N THR A 14 -5.69 -19.59 -2.88
CA THR A 14 -4.45 -18.84 -3.10
C THR A 14 -4.31 -17.74 -2.05
N THR A 15 -3.20 -17.66 -1.33
CA THR A 15 -2.95 -16.56 -0.39
C THR A 15 -2.53 -15.29 -1.14
N ALA A 16 -2.85 -14.12 -0.57
CA ALA A 16 -2.44 -12.83 -1.14
C ALA A 16 -2.42 -11.75 -0.06
N TRP A 17 -1.36 -10.93 -0.05
CA TRP A 17 -1.15 -9.87 0.93
C TRP A 17 -0.43 -8.69 0.28
N GLY A 18 -0.54 -7.51 0.90
CA GLY A 18 0.13 -6.29 0.45
C GLY A 18 1.24 -5.89 1.42
N LEU A 19 2.21 -5.13 0.93
CA LEU A 19 3.28 -4.53 1.73
C LEU A 19 3.50 -3.09 1.30
N ASN A 20 4.11 -2.30 2.18
CA ASN A 20 4.48 -0.92 1.88
C ASN A 20 5.94 -0.68 2.26
N GLN A 21 6.75 -0.40 1.25
CA GLN A 21 8.10 0.16 1.33
C GLN A 21 8.21 1.36 0.36
N VAL A 22 7.17 2.19 0.30
CA VAL A 22 7.01 3.36 -0.58
C VAL A 22 7.38 3.00 -2.03
N CYS A 23 8.23 3.79 -2.70
CA CYS A 23 8.66 3.54 -4.08
C CYS A 23 9.35 2.17 -4.27
N GLY A 24 9.94 1.61 -3.20
CA GLY A 24 10.59 0.30 -3.22
C GLY A 24 9.64 -0.89 -3.13
N SER A 25 8.34 -0.67 -2.88
CA SER A 25 7.38 -1.75 -2.59
C SER A 25 7.31 -2.83 -3.68
N GLY A 26 7.22 -2.42 -4.94
CA GLY A 26 7.07 -3.36 -6.06
C GLY A 26 8.28 -4.28 -6.22
N LEU A 27 9.49 -3.73 -6.10
CA LEU A 27 10.72 -4.51 -6.18
C LEU A 27 10.92 -5.36 -4.92
N ARG A 28 10.57 -4.85 -3.74
CA ARG A 28 10.61 -5.63 -2.51
C ARG A 28 9.68 -6.83 -2.56
N ALA A 29 8.49 -6.69 -3.14
CA ALA A 29 7.56 -7.80 -3.33
C ALA A 29 8.18 -8.94 -4.15
N ILE A 30 8.94 -8.61 -5.21
CA ILE A 30 9.67 -9.61 -6.01
C ILE A 30 10.71 -10.34 -5.16
N ALA A 31 11.51 -9.60 -4.38
CA ALA A 31 12.50 -10.21 -3.49
C ALA A 31 11.86 -11.13 -2.45
N LEU A 32 10.73 -10.74 -1.85
CA LEU A 32 9.98 -11.58 -0.90
C LEU A 32 9.38 -12.81 -1.60
N GLY A 33 8.86 -12.65 -2.82
CA GLY A 33 8.36 -13.78 -3.61
C GLY A 33 9.44 -14.82 -3.92
N MET A 34 10.64 -14.37 -4.29
CA MET A 34 11.81 -15.24 -4.44
C MET A 34 12.14 -15.96 -3.13
N GLN A 35 12.11 -15.24 -1.99
CA GLN A 35 12.38 -15.85 -0.69
C GLN A 35 11.40 -16.99 -0.37
N GLN A 36 10.10 -16.84 -0.65
CA GLN A 36 9.12 -17.92 -0.42
C GLN A 36 9.43 -19.18 -1.24
N ILE A 37 9.97 -19.00 -2.44
CA ILE A 37 10.38 -20.13 -3.30
C ILE A 37 11.67 -20.74 -2.78
N ALA A 38 12.64 -19.91 -2.40
CA ALA A 38 13.94 -20.34 -1.88
C ALA A 38 13.83 -21.10 -0.55
N THR A 39 12.87 -20.73 0.31
CA THR A 39 12.59 -21.42 1.59
C THR A 39 11.73 -22.67 1.42
N GLY A 40 11.19 -22.92 0.21
CA GLY A 40 10.32 -24.06 -0.07
C GLY A 40 8.87 -23.87 0.37
N ASP A 41 8.48 -22.68 0.83
CA ASP A 41 7.12 -22.37 1.28
C ASP A 41 6.13 -22.23 0.13
N ALA A 42 6.63 -21.90 -1.08
CA ALA A 42 5.82 -21.80 -2.28
C ALA A 42 6.57 -22.34 -3.51
N LYS A 43 5.82 -22.83 -4.51
CA LYS A 43 6.38 -23.26 -5.80
C LYS A 43 6.31 -22.18 -6.87
N VAL A 44 5.28 -21.35 -6.83
CA VAL A 44 5.02 -20.28 -7.81
C VAL A 44 4.48 -19.08 -7.05
N ILE A 45 5.02 -17.90 -7.30
CA ILE A 45 4.57 -16.63 -6.72
C ILE A 45 4.39 -15.61 -7.84
N VAL A 46 3.27 -14.89 -7.80
CA VAL A 46 3.08 -13.65 -8.55
C VAL A 46 3.41 -12.49 -7.62
N ALA A 47 4.41 -11.68 -7.97
CA ALA A 47 4.88 -10.56 -7.15
C ALA A 47 5.09 -9.29 -8.00
N GLY A 48 4.87 -8.14 -7.39
CA GLY A 48 4.97 -6.83 -8.04
C GLY A 48 4.31 -5.74 -7.21
N GLY A 49 3.83 -4.68 -7.86
CA GLY A 49 3.11 -3.58 -7.24
C GLY A 49 1.96 -3.07 -8.10
N GLN A 50 1.00 -2.42 -7.47
CA GLN A 50 -0.08 -1.70 -8.12
C GLN A 50 -0.31 -0.40 -7.35
N GLU A 51 -0.69 0.67 -8.03
CA GLU A 51 -0.96 1.97 -7.41
C GLU A 51 -2.01 2.75 -8.20
N SER A 52 -2.79 3.60 -7.52
CA SER A 52 -3.65 4.58 -8.16
C SER A 52 -3.63 5.90 -7.38
N MET A 53 -2.65 6.74 -7.71
CA MET A 53 -2.52 8.07 -7.08
C MET A 53 -3.75 8.94 -7.35
N SER A 54 -4.34 8.84 -8.55
CA SER A 54 -5.56 9.57 -8.92
C SER A 54 -6.78 9.22 -8.07
N LEU A 55 -6.82 8.02 -7.46
CA LEU A 55 -7.91 7.58 -6.59
C LEU A 55 -7.58 7.74 -5.10
N SER A 56 -6.45 8.35 -4.74
CA SER A 56 -6.08 8.58 -3.35
C SER A 56 -7.09 9.53 -2.68
N PRO A 57 -7.68 9.15 -1.53
CA PRO A 57 -8.70 9.98 -0.88
C PRO A 57 -8.08 11.18 -0.16
N HIS A 58 -8.92 12.17 0.12
CA HIS A 58 -8.66 13.05 1.26
C HIS A 58 -9.22 12.42 2.54
N ALA A 59 -8.48 12.50 3.65
CA ALA A 59 -8.85 11.86 4.92
C ALA A 59 -8.65 12.80 6.12
N GLN A 60 -9.42 12.54 7.19
CA GLN A 60 -9.23 13.15 8.50
C GLN A 60 -9.71 12.19 9.58
N HIS A 61 -9.02 12.16 10.71
CA HIS A 61 -9.44 11.40 11.87
C HIS A 61 -10.57 12.13 12.62
N LEU A 62 -11.82 11.77 12.30
CA LEU A 62 -13.02 12.40 12.86
C LEU A 62 -13.79 11.49 13.84
N ARG A 63 -13.25 10.32 14.23
CA ARG A 63 -13.97 9.34 15.07
C ARG A 63 -14.47 9.92 16.39
N ALA A 64 -13.70 10.81 17.01
CA ALA A 64 -14.07 11.48 18.27
C ALA A 64 -14.83 12.80 18.05
N GLY A 65 -15.04 13.21 16.80
CA GLY A 65 -15.62 14.49 16.41
C GLY A 65 -14.67 15.68 16.58
N VAL A 66 -15.00 16.78 15.90
CA VAL A 66 -14.41 18.11 16.10
C VAL A 66 -15.52 19.00 16.65
N LYS A 67 -15.43 19.40 17.93
CA LYS A 67 -16.53 20.10 18.62
C LYS A 67 -16.76 21.53 18.12
N MET A 68 -15.68 22.24 17.78
CA MET A 68 -15.70 23.61 17.28
C MET A 68 -14.35 23.90 16.58
N GLY A 69 -14.37 24.79 15.59
CA GLY A 69 -13.19 25.19 14.82
C GLY A 69 -12.96 24.37 13.55
N ASP A 70 -12.02 24.83 12.74
CA ASP A 70 -11.73 24.22 11.43
C ASP A 70 -10.91 22.94 11.58
N TYR A 71 -11.06 22.05 10.60
CA TYR A 71 -10.14 20.94 10.37
C TYR A 71 -9.75 20.89 8.90
N LYS A 72 -8.55 20.36 8.64
CA LYS A 72 -8.08 20.14 7.27
C LYS A 72 -8.46 18.74 6.82
N MET A 73 -8.96 18.60 5.61
CA MET A 73 -8.99 17.32 4.91
C MET A 73 -7.59 17.09 4.31
N ILE A 74 -6.95 15.99 4.69
CA ILE A 74 -5.55 15.72 4.34
C ILE A 74 -5.48 14.87 3.08
N ASP A 75 -4.75 15.35 2.07
CA ASP A 75 -4.47 14.57 0.86
C ASP A 75 -3.55 13.39 1.20
N THR A 76 -4.05 12.16 1.04
CA THR A 76 -3.29 10.94 1.36
C THR A 76 -2.19 10.64 0.34
N MET A 77 -2.33 11.07 -0.92
CA MET A 77 -1.26 10.94 -1.92
C MET A 77 -0.01 11.71 -1.45
N ILE A 78 -0.23 12.94 -0.98
CA ILE A 78 0.84 13.77 -0.44
C ILE A 78 1.32 13.20 0.89
N LYS A 79 0.41 13.03 1.84
CA LYS A 79 0.77 12.73 3.23
C LYS A 79 1.43 11.37 3.41
N ASP A 80 0.95 10.35 2.70
CA ASP A 80 1.39 8.97 2.89
C ASP A 80 2.41 8.52 1.83
N GLY A 81 2.48 9.23 0.69
CA GLY A 81 3.37 8.89 -0.42
C GLY A 81 4.55 9.84 -0.66
N LEU A 82 4.36 11.16 -0.44
CA LEU A 82 5.29 12.19 -0.95
C LEU A 82 5.80 13.17 0.12
N TRP A 83 5.49 12.92 1.40
CA TRP A 83 5.85 13.79 2.51
C TRP A 83 6.82 13.10 3.45
N ASP A 84 7.92 13.77 3.78
CA ASP A 84 8.91 13.23 4.71
C ASP A 84 8.35 13.25 6.13
N ALA A 85 8.29 12.08 6.76
CA ALA A 85 7.73 11.94 8.09
C ALA A 85 8.61 12.57 9.19
N PHE A 86 9.90 12.79 8.92
CA PHE A 86 10.87 13.26 9.92
C PHE A 86 11.10 14.77 9.85
N ASN A 87 11.25 15.31 8.65
CA ASN A 87 11.64 16.70 8.41
C ASN A 87 10.46 17.60 8.01
N GLY A 88 9.30 17.01 7.69
CA GLY A 88 8.08 17.78 7.46
C GLY A 88 8.08 18.61 6.18
N TYR A 89 8.64 18.08 5.09
CA TYR A 89 8.62 18.68 3.76
C TYR A 89 8.32 17.65 2.67
N HIS A 90 8.07 18.12 1.44
CA HIS A 90 7.88 17.27 0.28
C HIS A 90 9.19 16.59 -0.15
N MET A 91 9.11 15.42 -0.79
CA MET A 91 10.29 14.70 -1.30
C MET A 91 11.17 15.49 -2.30
N GLY A 92 10.65 16.56 -2.91
CA GLY A 92 11.32 17.34 -3.95
C GLY A 92 11.65 18.76 -3.51
#